data_AF-A0A3M2J197-F1
#
_entry.id   AF-A0A3M2J197-F1
#
_cell.length_a   1.000
_cell.length_b   1.000
_cell.length_c   1.000
_cell.angle_alpha   90.00
_cell.angle_beta   90.00
_cell.angle_gamma   90.00
#
_symmetry.space_group_name_H-M   'P 1'
#
loop_
_entity.id
_entity.type
_entity.pdbx_description
1 polymer ?
#
loop_
_entity_poly.entity_id
_entity_poly.type
_entity_poly.pdbx_seq_one_letter_code
_entity_poly.pdbx_strand_id
1 'polypeptide(L)'
;DAAAAREAWAAAVADRFRALVRALEERAVLDERPGRTAHEAVREAGLRLPAHAADLDAAGRLFDDVVYGDGTPGAADDALLRELDARVAATRPAPPAGLAALVGTGDGGARS
;
A
#
# COMPACT_ATOMS: atom_id res chain seq x y z
N ASP A 1 18.20 -13.88 -23.93
CA ASP A 1 17.57 -12.55 -23.74
C ASP A 1 16.21 -12.59 -23.04
N ALA A 2 15.26 -13.45 -23.46
CA ALA A 2 13.93 -13.48 -22.84
C ALA A 2 13.92 -13.86 -21.33
N ALA A 3 14.81 -14.75 -20.89
CA ALA A 3 14.93 -15.11 -19.46
C ALA A 3 15.42 -13.92 -18.61
N ALA A 4 16.51 -13.26 -19.04
CA ALA A 4 17.04 -12.08 -18.36
C ALA A 4 16.04 -10.92 -18.29
N ALA A 5 15.22 -10.73 -19.33
CA ALA A 5 14.14 -9.74 -19.29
C ALA A 5 13.08 -10.10 -18.23
N ARG A 6 12.69 -11.38 -18.13
CA ARG A 6 11.73 -11.85 -17.11
C ARG A 6 12.25 -11.64 -15.69
N GLU A 7 13.53 -11.95 -15.46
CA GLU A 7 14.18 -11.73 -14.15
C GLU A 7 14.22 -10.24 -13.78
N ALA A 8 14.47 -9.36 -14.75
CA ALA A 8 14.43 -7.92 -14.54
C ALA A 8 13.02 -7.41 -14.18
N TRP A 9 11.98 -7.93 -14.83
CA TRP A 9 10.59 -7.58 -14.51
C TRP A 9 10.17 -8.11 -13.15
N ALA A 10 10.54 -9.34 -12.80
CA ALA A 10 10.29 -9.91 -11.48
C ALA A 10 10.91 -9.06 -10.36
N ALA A 11 12.17 -8.67 -10.52
CA ALA A 11 12.84 -7.79 -9.58
C ALA A 11 12.16 -6.42 -9.49
N ALA A 12 11.80 -5.80 -10.63
CA ALA A 12 11.14 -4.50 -10.66
C ALA A 12 9.77 -4.52 -9.97
N VAL A 13 8.96 -5.55 -10.21
CA VAL A 13 7.66 -5.74 -9.55
C VAL A 13 7.82 -5.90 -8.04
N ALA A 14 8.76 -6.74 -7.60
CA ALA A 14 9.02 -6.95 -6.18
C ALA A 14 9.48 -5.67 -5.46
N ASP A 15 10.36 -4.88 -6.09
CA ASP A 15 10.84 -3.61 -5.53
C ASP A 15 9.71 -2.58 -5.42
N ARG A 16 8.86 -2.48 -6.46
CA ARG A 16 7.69 -1.59 -6.43
C ARG A 16 6.69 -1.97 -5.35
N PHE A 17 6.41 -3.25 -5.20
CA PHE A 17 5.50 -3.71 -4.17
C PHE A 17 6.03 -3.35 -2.77
N ARG A 18 7.34 -3.51 -2.53
CA ARG A 18 7.97 -3.07 -1.28
C ARG A 18 7.86 -1.55 -1.08
N ALA A 19 8.04 -0.77 -2.14
CA ALA A 19 7.87 0.68 -2.08
C ALA A 19 6.42 1.08 -1.74
N LEU A 20 5.44 0.40 -2.33
CA LEU A 20 4.01 0.60 -2.04
C LEU A 20 3.69 0.34 -0.57
N VAL A 21 4.17 -0.78 -0.01
CA VAL A 21 3.98 -1.12 1.41
C VAL A 21 4.62 -0.05 2.31
N ARG A 22 5.84 0.38 1.99
CA ARG A 22 6.55 1.45 2.73
C ARG A 22 5.77 2.76 2.69
N ALA A 23 5.24 3.15 1.53
CA ALA A 23 4.42 4.35 1.39
C ALA A 23 3.12 4.26 2.21
N LEU A 24 2.52 3.07 2.33
CA LEU A 24 1.35 2.85 3.19
C LEU A 24 1.70 2.96 4.68
N GLU A 25 2.87 2.45 5.10
CA GLU A 25 3.38 2.56 6.47
C GLU A 25 3.72 4.01 6.83
N GLU A 26 4.48 4.73 5.99
CA GLU A 26 4.86 6.14 6.21
C GLU A 26 3.65 7.07 6.36
N ARG A 27 2.52 6.69 5.77
CA ARG A 27 1.26 7.43 5.83
C ARG A 27 0.34 7.00 6.96
N ALA A 28 0.79 6.10 7.83
CA ALA A 28 0.02 5.48 8.92
C ALA A 28 -1.28 4.81 8.43
N VAL A 29 -1.30 4.32 7.17
CA VAL A 29 -2.37 3.46 6.67
C VAL A 29 -2.18 2.03 7.16
N LEU A 30 -0.91 1.59 7.22
CA LEU A 30 -0.48 0.36 7.86
C LEU A 30 0.37 0.67 9.09
N ASP A 31 0.23 -0.12 10.14
CA ASP A 31 1.18 -0.09 11.26
C ASP A 31 2.50 -0.75 10.84
N GLU A 32 3.65 -0.19 11.22
CA GLU A 32 4.95 -0.83 10.99
C GLU A 32 5.03 -2.14 11.80
N ARG A 33 5.15 -3.29 11.12
CA ARG A 33 5.27 -4.58 11.80
C ARG A 33 6.26 -5.51 11.10
N PRO A 34 7.37 -5.88 11.78
CA PRO A 34 8.26 -6.90 11.25
C PRO A 34 7.53 -8.24 11.16
N GLY A 35 7.66 -8.92 10.02
CA GLY A 35 7.07 -10.25 9.79
C GLY A 35 5.66 -10.24 9.19
N ARG A 36 5.07 -9.09 8.86
CA ARG A 36 3.82 -9.04 8.10
C ARG A 36 4.05 -9.60 6.68
N THR A 37 3.17 -10.48 6.24
CA THR A 37 3.18 -10.97 4.84
C THR A 37 2.66 -9.90 3.87
N ALA A 38 3.05 -10.01 2.59
CA ALA A 38 2.56 -9.14 1.53
C ALA A 38 1.03 -9.11 1.45
N HIS A 39 0.42 -10.30 1.53
CA HIS A 39 -1.01 -10.46 1.44
C HIS A 39 -1.76 -9.84 2.64
N GLU A 40 -1.19 -9.92 3.85
CA GLU A 40 -1.74 -9.24 5.02
C GLU A 40 -1.66 -7.71 4.87
N ALA A 41 -0.57 -7.19 4.30
CA ALA A 41 -0.42 -5.75 4.08
C ALA A 41 -1.49 -5.20 3.14
N VAL A 42 -1.72 -5.86 2.00
CA VAL A 42 -2.72 -5.39 1.04
C VAL A 42 -4.15 -5.54 1.54
N ARG A 43 -4.46 -6.59 2.32
CA ARG A 43 -5.77 -6.73 2.96
C ARG A 43 -6.03 -5.64 3.99
N GLU A 44 -5.07 -5.38 4.88
CA GLU A 44 -5.20 -4.34 5.90
C GLU A 44 -5.30 -2.94 5.27
N ALA A 45 -4.49 -2.68 4.25
CA ALA A 45 -4.56 -1.43 3.49
C ALA A 45 -5.90 -1.27 2.77
N GLY A 46 -6.44 -2.35 2.19
CA GLY A 46 -7.75 -2.36 1.53
C GLY A 46 -8.90 -2.05 2.48
N LEU A 47 -8.81 -2.48 3.75
CA LEU A 47 -9.80 -2.11 4.78
C LEU A 47 -9.79 -0.61 5.10
N ARG A 48 -8.63 0.05 4.99
CA ARG A 48 -8.44 1.48 5.25
C ARG A 48 -8.70 2.35 4.01
N LEU A 49 -8.47 1.78 2.82
CA LEU A 49 -8.62 2.40 1.51
C LEU A 49 -9.58 1.57 0.65
N PRO A 50 -10.89 1.52 0.97
CA PRO A 50 -11.84 0.64 0.29
C PRO A 50 -11.95 0.92 -1.21
N ALA A 51 -11.70 2.17 -1.64
CA ALA A 51 -11.68 2.55 -3.06
C ALA A 51 -10.55 1.88 -3.86
N HIS A 52 -9.47 1.46 -3.19
CA HIS A 52 -8.29 0.83 -3.80
C HIS A 52 -8.14 -0.64 -3.39
N ALA A 53 -9.11 -1.22 -2.66
CA ALA A 53 -8.99 -2.56 -2.09
C ALA A 53 -8.80 -3.67 -3.14
N ALA A 54 -9.50 -3.57 -4.27
CA ALA A 54 -9.37 -4.53 -5.37
C ALA A 54 -7.98 -4.44 -6.04
N ASP A 55 -7.50 -3.22 -6.28
CA ASP A 55 -6.19 -2.99 -6.89
C ASP A 55 -5.06 -3.45 -5.94
N LEU A 56 -5.22 -3.24 -4.63
CA LEU A 56 -4.30 -3.73 -3.61
C LEU A 56 -4.27 -5.27 -3.54
N ASP A 57 -5.42 -5.94 -3.56
CA ASP A 57 -5.47 -7.41 -3.59
C ASP A 57 -4.78 -7.98 -4.84
N ALA A 58 -5.01 -7.36 -6.01
CA ALA A 58 -4.36 -7.72 -7.26
C ALA A 58 -2.84 -7.54 -7.18
N ALA A 59 -2.36 -6.44 -6.60
CA ALA A 59 -0.93 -6.19 -6.40
C ALA A 59 -0.28 -7.24 -5.47
N GLY A 60 -0.98 -7.66 -4.42
CA GLY A 60 -0.51 -8.72 -3.52
C GLY A 60 -0.40 -10.07 -4.22
N ARG A 61 -1.38 -10.45 -5.05
CA ARG A 61 -1.32 -11.68 -5.84
C ARG A 61 -0.19 -11.67 -6.85
N LEU A 62 -0.05 -10.57 -7.58
CA LEU A 62 1.04 -10.39 -8.53
C LEU A 62 2.41 -10.52 -7.85
N PHE A 63 2.57 -9.97 -6.64
CA PHE A 63 3.79 -10.15 -5.86
C PHE A 63 4.04 -11.62 -5.49
N ASP A 64 3.03 -12.33 -4.97
CA ASP A 64 3.17 -13.75 -4.62
C ASP A 64 3.50 -14.61 -5.85
N ASP A 65 2.83 -14.35 -6.98
CA ASP A 65 3.07 -15.06 -8.24
C ASP A 65 4.50 -14.86 -8.75
N VAL A 66 5.09 -13.68 -8.50
CA VAL A 66 6.47 -13.35 -8.88
C VAL A 66 7.51 -13.93 -7.93
N VAL A 67 7.23 -13.93 -6.62
CA VAL A 67 8.20 -14.33 -5.58
C VAL A 67 8.18 -15.83 -5.32
N TYR A 68 6.99 -16.44 -5.37
CA TYR A 68 6.77 -17.85 -5.02
C TYR A 68 6.22 -18.69 -6.17
N GLY A 69 5.68 -18.06 -7.22
CA GLY A 69 5.13 -18.74 -8.38
C GLY A 69 6.02 -18.67 -9.63
N ASP A 70 5.46 -19.11 -10.74
CA ASP A 70 6.02 -18.98 -12.10
C ASP A 70 5.46 -17.73 -12.82
N GLY A 71 5.03 -16.72 -12.06
CA GLY A 71 4.49 -15.48 -12.58
C GLY A 71 5.50 -14.84 -13.54
N THR A 72 5.05 -14.55 -14.76
CA THR A 72 5.88 -13.87 -15.76
C THR A 72 5.39 -12.43 -15.91
N PRO A 73 5.83 -11.52 -15.01
CA PRO A 73 5.37 -10.14 -15.05
C PRO A 73 5.86 -9.47 -16.33
N GLY A 74 5.03 -8.60 -16.88
CA GLY A 74 5.33 -7.78 -18.03
C GLY A 74 5.27 -6.29 -17.72
N ALA A 75 5.48 -5.49 -18.77
CA ALA A 75 5.43 -4.03 -18.66
C ALA A 75 4.05 -3.50 -18.21
N ALA A 76 2.97 -4.23 -18.48
CA ALA A 76 1.63 -3.85 -18.02
C ALA A 76 1.47 -3.99 -16.50
N ASP A 77 2.03 -5.05 -15.92
CA ASP A 77 2.02 -5.31 -14.48
C ASP A 77 2.84 -4.26 -13.72
N ASP A 78 4.01 -3.90 -14.29
CA ASP A 78 4.86 -2.81 -13.80
C ASP A 78 4.11 -1.46 -13.79
N ALA A 79 3.39 -1.16 -14.87
CA ALA A 79 2.61 0.07 -15.01
C ALA A 79 1.42 0.13 -14.04
N LEU A 80 0.71 -0.98 -13.83
CA LEU A 80 -0.38 -1.08 -12.86
C LEU A 80 0.10 -0.79 -11.44
N LEU A 81 1.23 -1.38 -11.03
CA LEU A 81 1.83 -1.11 -9.72
C LEU A 81 2.25 0.36 -9.55
N ARG A 82 2.84 0.96 -10.59
CA ARG A 82 3.18 2.39 -10.60
C ARG A 82 1.95 3.29 -10.43
N GLU A 83 0.88 2.96 -11.15
CA GLU A 83 -0.34 3.75 -11.09
C GLU A 83 -1.01 3.62 -9.71
N LEU A 84 -1.06 2.41 -9.15
CA LEU A 84 -1.56 2.16 -7.80
C LEU A 84 -0.76 2.95 -6.75
N ASP A 85 0.57 2.89 -6.82
CA ASP A 85 1.45 3.66 -5.94
C ASP A 85 1.15 5.17 -6.00
N ALA A 86 1.01 5.73 -7.22
CA ALA A 86 0.65 7.14 -7.40
C ALA A 86 -0.74 7.48 -6.84
N ARG A 87 -1.74 6.59 -7.01
CA ARG A 87 -3.10 6.78 -6.48
C ARG A 87 -3.11 6.71 -4.95
N VAL A 88 -2.41 5.77 -4.35
CA VAL A 88 -2.25 5.66 -2.89
C VAL A 88 -1.53 6.90 -2.35
N ALA A 89 -0.47 7.35 -3.02
CA ALA A 89 0.27 8.56 -2.66
C ALA A 89 -0.60 9.84 -2.75
N ALA A 90 -1.53 9.91 -3.71
CA ALA A 90 -2.48 11.02 -3.83
C ALA A 90 -3.63 10.96 -2.82
N THR A 91 -3.93 9.79 -2.24
CA THR A 91 -5.08 9.60 -1.34
C THR A 91 -4.74 10.05 0.07
N ARG A 92 -5.23 11.22 0.50
CA ARG A 92 -5.02 11.73 1.86
C ARG A 92 -5.55 10.71 2.89
N PRO A 93 -4.72 10.20 3.82
CA PRO A 93 -5.17 9.28 4.85
C PRO A 93 -6.24 9.96 5.69
N ALA A 94 -7.41 9.34 5.84
CA ALA A 94 -8.33 9.75 6.88
C ALA A 94 -7.63 9.47 8.23
N PRO A 95 -7.61 10.43 9.18
CA PRO A 95 -7.02 10.16 10.48
C PRO A 95 -7.73 8.94 11.10
N PRO A 96 -7.00 8.07 11.82
CA PRO A 96 -7.63 6.95 12.50
C PRO A 96 -8.77 7.47 13.38
N ALA A 97 -9.94 6.84 13.27
CA ALA A 97 -11.11 7.08 14.10
C ALA A 97 -10.75 6.77 15.56
N GLY A 98 -10.14 7.73 16.23
CA GLY A 98 -9.57 7.60 17.57
C GLY A 98 -8.90 8.89 18.07
N LEU A 99 -8.48 9.79 17.18
CA LEU A 99 -7.89 11.08 17.57
C LEU A 99 -8.83 12.29 17.39
N ALA A 100 -9.94 12.14 16.66
CA ALA A 100 -10.91 13.24 16.47
C ALA A 100 -11.73 13.57 17.74
N ALA A 101 -11.73 12.69 18.75
CA ALA A 101 -12.50 12.89 19.98
C ALA A 101 -11.75 13.66 21.09
N LEU A 102 -10.45 13.94 20.91
CA LEU A 102 -9.63 14.63 21.93
C LEU A 102 -9.38 16.12 21.62
N VAL A 103 -9.81 16.63 20.45
CA VAL A 103 -9.73 18.07 20.12
C VAL A 103 -11.12 18.71 20.25
N GLY A 104 -11.63 18.74 21.47
CA GLY A 104 -13.01 19.18 21.70
C GLY A 104 -13.37 19.62 23.09
N THR A 105 -12.43 19.97 23.97
CA THR A 105 -12.81 20.70 25.20
C THR A 105 -11.62 21.47 25.80
N GLY A 106 -11.59 22.77 25.55
CA GLY A 106 -10.75 23.76 26.25
C GLY A 106 -11.27 25.13 25.82
N ASP A 107 -12.30 25.67 26.47
CA ASP A 107 -12.28 26.45 27.71
C ASP A 107 -11.89 27.93 27.49
N GLY A 108 -12.65 28.81 28.13
CA GLY A 108 -12.17 30.16 28.49
C GLY A 108 -12.84 31.32 27.77
N GLY A 109 -13.91 31.88 28.35
CA GLY A 109 -14.52 33.09 27.80
C GLY A 109 -15.59 33.78 28.63
N ALA A 110 -15.45 33.90 29.95
CA ALA A 110 -16.24 34.87 30.72
C ALA A 110 -15.33 35.58 31.73
N ARG A 111 -14.81 36.74 31.31
CA ARG A 111 -14.32 37.78 32.19
C ARG A 111 -15.36 38.91 32.20
N SER A 112 -15.54 39.46 33.41
CA SER A 112 -16.22 40.71 33.77
C SER A 112 -17.72 40.67 33.95
#